data_AF-A0A2P4EY85-F1
#
_entry.id   AF-A0A2P4EY85-F1
#
_cell.length_a   1.000
_cell.length_b   1.000
_cell.length_c   1.000
_cell.angle_alpha   90.00
_cell.angle_beta   90.00
_cell.angle_gamma   90.00
#
_symmetry.space_group_name_H-M   'P 1'
#
loop_
_entity.id
_entity.type
_entity.pdbx_description
1 polymer ?
#
loop_
_entity_poly.entity_id
_entity_poly.type
_entity_poly.pdbx_seq_one_letter_code
_entity_poly.pdbx_strand_id
1 'polypeptide(L)'
;MSLLQTDRRRQAGVGLLEVLIALLIIAIGALGYAGLQLTALRNSGDAADRAHAAMIAQDAIERIKSNPAMSDYYADPDNWPASANGSAGSPEDWKVCRDAVCTAEEMADWDIKQLVWAASTSLLGGRVMATDCDFGSLGCVVVSWDEQAPALCLSEDGINTADDSQCLVMEIQR
;
A
#
# COMPACT_ATOMS: atom_id res chain seq x y z
N MET A 1 44.93 16.88 73.02
CA MET A 1 43.52 16.84 73.38
C MET A 1 42.74 17.70 72.38
N SER A 2 42.27 17.10 71.29
CA SER A 2 41.28 17.71 70.41
C SER A 2 40.46 16.56 69.83
N LEU A 3 39.23 16.43 70.32
CA LEU A 3 38.27 15.42 69.89
C LEU A 3 37.56 16.00 68.66
N LEU A 4 37.77 15.39 67.49
CA LEU A 4 37.00 15.69 66.29
C LEU A 4 35.57 15.17 66.50
N GLN A 5 34.65 16.10 66.71
CA GLN A 5 33.24 15.84 66.91
C GLN A 5 32.57 15.71 65.54
N THR A 6 32.27 14.48 65.11
CA THR A 6 31.54 14.21 63.87
C THR A 6 30.04 14.42 64.08
N ASP A 7 29.52 15.52 63.54
CA ASP A 7 28.07 15.76 63.47
C ASP A 7 27.38 14.69 62.61
N ARG A 8 26.54 13.88 63.26
CA ARG A 8 25.73 12.86 62.58
C ARG A 8 24.54 13.54 61.91
N ARG A 9 24.73 13.98 60.65
CA ARG A 9 23.64 14.51 59.81
C ARG A 9 22.50 13.50 59.73
N ARG A 10 21.29 13.90 60.10
CA ARG A 10 20.08 13.09 59.95
C ARG A 10 19.73 13.00 58.47
N GLN A 11 19.64 11.79 57.94
CA GLN A 11 19.19 11.53 56.58
C GLN A 11 17.71 11.93 56.48
N ALA A 12 17.42 13.09 55.88
CA ALA A 12 16.06 13.49 55.55
C ALA A 12 15.61 12.59 54.38
N GLY A 13 14.59 11.75 54.61
CA GLY A 13 14.18 10.66 53.71
C GLY A 13 13.56 11.12 52.38
N VAL A 14 14.32 11.83 51.54
CA VAL A 14 13.91 12.23 50.17
C VAL A 14 14.23 11.19 49.09
N GLY A 15 15.05 10.17 49.40
CA GLY A 15 15.48 9.17 48.41
C GLY A 15 14.35 8.28 47.88
N LEU A 16 13.33 7.96 48.69
CA LEU A 16 12.19 7.17 48.21
C LEU A 16 11.34 7.96 47.20
N LEU A 17 11.13 9.25 47.47
CA LEU A 17 10.37 10.14 46.59
C LEU A 17 11.10 10.33 45.25
N GLU A 18 12.41 10.47 45.28
CA GLU A 18 13.26 10.61 44.09
C GLU A 18 13.15 9.39 43.17
N VAL A 19 13.21 8.18 43.72
CA VAL A 19 13.03 6.94 42.93
C VAL A 19 11.61 6.85 42.38
N LEU A 20 10.59 7.23 43.16
CA LEU A 20 9.19 7.15 42.74
C LEU A 20 8.89 8.14 41.59
N ILE A 21 9.47 9.34 41.64
CA ILE A 21 9.39 10.32 40.55
C ILE A 21 10.16 9.83 39.32
N ALA A 22 11.36 9.25 39.49
CA ALA A 22 12.12 8.70 38.37
C ALA A 22 11.36 7.57 37.66
N LEU A 23 10.76 6.64 38.42
CA LEU A 23 9.92 5.58 37.88
C LEU A 23 8.67 6.13 37.17
N LEU A 24 8.05 7.18 37.72
CA LEU A 24 6.91 7.84 37.09
C LEU A 24 7.28 8.44 35.71
N ILE A 25 8.40 9.16 35.65
CA ILE A 25 8.90 9.75 34.39
C ILE A 25 9.21 8.65 33.37
N ILE A 26 9.90 7.58 33.79
CA ILE A 26 10.21 6.43 32.92
C ILE A 26 8.94 5.76 32.41
N ALA A 27 7.94 5.56 33.27
CA ALA A 27 6.67 4.94 32.88
C ALA A 27 5.94 5.76 31.81
N ILE A 28 5.87 7.09 31.97
CA ILE A 28 5.27 7.99 30.97
C ILE A 28 6.08 7.97 29.66
N GLY A 29 7.42 8.03 29.75
CA GLY A 29 8.31 7.95 28.59
C GLY A 29 8.15 6.64 27.81
N ALA A 30 8.03 5.51 28.51
CA ALA A 30 7.85 4.20 27.91
C ALA A 30 6.49 4.08 27.18
N LEU A 31 5.41 4.62 27.76
CA LEU A 31 4.10 4.67 27.10
C LEU A 31 4.12 5.56 25.85
N GLY A 32 4.80 6.71 25.92
CA GLY A 32 4.99 7.58 24.75
C GLY A 32 5.75 6.88 23.62
N TYR A 33 6.85 6.19 23.94
CA TYR A 33 7.63 5.41 22.98
C TYR A 33 6.81 4.26 22.35
N ALA A 34 5.98 3.57 23.12
CA ALA A 34 5.09 2.54 22.60
C ALA A 34 4.07 3.10 21.59
N GLY A 35 3.47 4.27 21.87
CA GLY A 35 2.54 4.94 20.96
C GLY A 35 3.20 5.33 19.62
N LEU A 36 4.43 5.83 19.68
CA LEU A 36 5.21 6.15 18.47
C LEU A 36 5.52 4.89 17.66
N GLN A 37 5.90 3.78 18.30
CA GLN A 37 6.15 2.51 17.61
C GLN A 37 4.91 1.99 16.89
N LEU A 38 3.73 2.04 17.51
CA LEU A 38 2.48 1.61 16.86
C LEU A 38 2.16 2.44 15.61
N THR A 39 2.37 3.76 15.69
CA THR A 39 2.16 4.66 14.55
C THR A 39 3.18 4.37 13.44
N ALA A 40 4.45 4.17 13.80
CA ALA A 40 5.49 3.82 12.83
C ALA A 40 5.19 2.49 12.11
N LEU A 41 4.68 1.48 12.82
CA LEU A 41 4.28 0.21 12.22
C LEU A 41 3.11 0.36 11.25
N ARG A 42 2.09 1.14 11.60
CA ARG A 42 0.96 1.45 10.71
C ARG A 42 1.41 2.15 9.43
N ASN A 43 2.23 3.19 9.57
CA ASN A 43 2.75 3.94 8.43
C ASN A 43 3.68 3.08 7.56
N SER A 44 4.45 2.18 8.17
CA SER A 44 5.29 1.23 7.43
C SER A 44 4.45 0.23 6.62
N GLY A 45 3.32 -0.21 7.17
CA GLY A 45 2.37 -1.08 6.46
C GLY A 45 1.77 -0.39 5.24
N ASP A 46 1.19 0.80 5.43
CA ASP A 46 0.61 1.58 4.31
C ASP A 46 1.65 1.91 3.23
N ALA A 47 2.87 2.26 3.63
CA ALA A 47 3.96 2.49 2.68
C ALA A 47 4.34 1.22 1.88
N ALA A 48 4.28 0.04 2.50
CA ALA A 48 4.53 -1.23 1.83
C ALA A 48 3.42 -1.56 0.81
N ASP A 49 2.16 -1.36 1.19
CA ASP A 49 1.02 -1.57 0.29
C ASP A 49 1.09 -0.61 -0.92
N ARG A 50 1.39 0.67 -0.70
CA ARG A 50 1.61 1.64 -1.78
C ARG A 50 2.80 1.27 -2.67
N ALA A 51 3.88 0.72 -2.10
CA ALA A 51 5.02 0.26 -2.89
C ALA A 51 4.65 -0.94 -3.78
N HIS A 52 3.93 -1.93 -3.25
CA HIS A 52 3.42 -3.05 -4.05
C HIS A 52 2.45 -2.56 -5.14
N ALA A 53 1.54 -1.64 -4.81
CA ALA A 53 0.63 -1.06 -5.78
C ALA A 53 1.37 -0.33 -6.91
N ALA A 54 2.42 0.42 -6.58
CA ALA A 54 3.28 1.08 -7.57
C ALA A 54 3.98 0.06 -8.48
N MET A 55 4.51 -1.03 -7.93
CA MET A 55 5.15 -2.09 -8.71
C MET A 55 4.17 -2.75 -9.70
N ILE A 56 2.96 -3.09 -9.25
CA ILE A 56 1.91 -3.68 -10.09
C ILE A 56 1.47 -2.69 -11.18
N ALA A 57 1.28 -1.42 -10.82
CA ALA A 57 0.87 -0.42 -11.77
C ALA A 57 1.95 -0.17 -12.84
N GLN A 58 3.24 -0.23 -12.48
CA GLN A 58 4.34 -0.13 -13.46
C GLN A 58 4.36 -1.35 -14.40
N ASP A 59 4.19 -2.57 -13.86
CA ASP A 59 4.06 -3.80 -14.67
C ASP A 59 2.89 -3.67 -15.68
N ALA A 60 1.74 -3.15 -15.23
CA ALA A 60 0.60 -2.90 -16.11
C ALA A 60 0.93 -1.90 -17.23
N ILE A 61 1.57 -0.78 -16.90
CA ILE A 61 2.00 0.22 -17.90
C ILE A 61 2.97 -0.39 -18.92
N GLU A 62 3.92 -1.20 -18.48
CA GLU A 62 4.90 -1.86 -19.35
C GLU A 62 4.22 -2.84 -20.32
N ARG A 63 3.22 -3.61 -19.86
CA ARG A 63 2.44 -4.53 -20.69
C ARG A 63 1.54 -3.81 -21.70
N ILE A 64 0.90 -2.72 -21.29
CA ILE A 64 0.11 -1.88 -22.20
C ILE A 64 0.99 -1.30 -23.30
N LYS A 65 2.20 -0.80 -22.94
CA LYS A 65 3.16 -0.25 -23.90
C LYS A 65 3.77 -1.30 -24.83
N SER A 66 3.91 -2.55 -24.38
CA SER A 66 4.47 -3.62 -25.20
C SER A 66 3.48 -4.13 -26.25
N ASN A 67 2.17 -3.97 -26.02
CA ASN A 67 1.09 -4.37 -26.93
C ASN A 67 0.15 -3.20 -27.28
N PRO A 68 0.65 -2.17 -28.00
CA PRO A 68 -0.12 -0.95 -28.29
C PRO A 68 -1.34 -1.21 -29.19
N ALA A 69 -1.33 -2.29 -29.97
CA ALA A 69 -2.46 -2.70 -30.82
C ALA A 69 -3.72 -3.05 -30.03
N MET A 70 -3.58 -3.39 -28.74
CA MET A 70 -4.67 -3.71 -27.83
C MET A 70 -4.88 -2.64 -26.74
N SER A 71 -4.40 -1.40 -26.97
CA SER A 71 -4.54 -0.30 -26.01
C SER A 71 -6.00 0.03 -25.65
N ASP A 72 -6.95 -0.18 -26.57
CA ASP A 72 -8.38 -0.05 -26.30
C ASP A 72 -8.92 -1.18 -25.43
N TYR A 73 -8.45 -2.40 -25.65
CA TYR A 73 -8.84 -3.56 -24.85
C TYR A 73 -8.37 -3.43 -23.39
N TYR A 74 -7.16 -2.91 -23.17
CA TYR A 74 -6.68 -2.65 -21.82
C TYR A 74 -7.42 -1.54 -21.11
N ALA A 75 -7.92 -0.52 -21.82
CA ALA A 75 -8.62 0.60 -21.18
C ALA A 75 -10.12 0.35 -20.99
N ASP A 76 -10.65 -0.76 -21.51
CA ASP A 76 -12.02 -1.15 -21.25
C ASP A 76 -12.12 -1.75 -19.84
N PRO A 77 -12.79 -1.08 -18.88
CA PRO A 77 -12.89 -1.56 -17.50
C PRO A 77 -13.61 -2.90 -17.38
N ASP A 78 -14.46 -3.27 -18.35
CA ASP A 78 -15.20 -4.53 -18.34
C ASP A 78 -14.28 -5.75 -18.54
N ASN A 79 -13.10 -5.56 -19.12
CA ASN A 79 -12.08 -6.61 -19.24
C ASN A 79 -11.33 -6.87 -17.94
N TRP A 80 -11.47 -5.99 -16.94
CA TRP A 80 -10.84 -6.13 -15.63
C TRP A 80 -11.85 -6.65 -14.61
N PRO A 81 -11.57 -7.75 -13.91
CA PRO A 81 -12.46 -8.27 -12.89
C PRO A 81 -12.59 -7.29 -11.72
N ALA A 82 -13.82 -6.84 -11.46
CA ALA A 82 -14.12 -5.91 -10.38
C ALA A 82 -13.97 -6.52 -8.97
N SER A 83 -13.93 -7.85 -8.84
CA SER A 83 -13.86 -8.51 -7.53
C SER A 83 -12.42 -8.74 -7.09
N ALA A 84 -12.12 -8.39 -5.83
CA ALA A 84 -10.82 -8.64 -5.20
C ALA A 84 -10.49 -10.13 -5.00
N ASN A 85 -11.50 -11.00 -5.12
CA ASN A 85 -11.34 -12.43 -4.95
C ASN A 85 -10.84 -13.08 -6.24
N GLY A 86 -9.60 -12.76 -6.64
CA GLY A 86 -8.78 -13.57 -7.57
C GLY A 86 -9.51 -14.16 -8.77
N SER A 87 -10.50 -13.46 -9.32
CA SER A 87 -11.46 -14.03 -10.28
C SER A 87 -10.87 -14.17 -11.69
N ALA A 88 -9.57 -13.91 -11.83
CA ALA A 88 -8.83 -14.45 -12.95
C ALA A 88 -8.77 -15.99 -12.90
N GLY A 89 -8.99 -16.64 -11.75
CA GLY A 89 -8.74 -18.09 -11.57
C GLY A 89 -7.27 -18.36 -11.24
N SER A 90 -6.93 -19.58 -10.87
CA SER A 90 -5.53 -19.99 -10.75
C SER A 90 -4.88 -20.00 -12.15
N PRO A 91 -3.54 -19.83 -12.25
CA PRO A 91 -2.82 -19.87 -13.54
C PRO A 91 -3.01 -21.16 -14.38
N GLU A 92 -3.68 -22.17 -13.83
CA GLU A 92 -3.93 -23.48 -14.43
C GLU A 92 -5.08 -23.48 -15.47
N ASP A 93 -5.98 -22.49 -15.44
CA ASP A 93 -7.09 -22.37 -16.40
C ASP A 93 -6.81 -21.39 -17.56
N TRP A 94 -5.61 -20.80 -17.63
CA TRP A 94 -5.29 -19.74 -18.59
C TRP A 94 -4.61 -20.28 -19.84
N LYS A 95 -4.86 -19.62 -20.98
CA LYS A 95 -3.97 -19.78 -22.13
C LYS A 95 -2.63 -19.11 -21.78
N VAL A 96 -1.65 -19.93 -21.43
CA VAL A 96 -0.32 -19.44 -21.06
C VAL A 96 0.44 -19.01 -22.33
N CYS A 97 0.47 -17.70 -22.59
CA CYS A 97 1.15 -17.10 -23.75
C CYS A 97 2.69 -17.11 -23.68
N ARG A 98 3.25 -17.89 -22.76
CA ARG A 98 4.69 -18.23 -22.69
C ARG A 98 5.03 -19.48 -23.50
N ASP A 99 4.16 -20.49 -23.45
CA ASP A 99 4.43 -21.82 -24.00
C ASP A 99 3.60 -22.11 -25.27
N ALA A 100 2.76 -21.15 -25.68
CA ALA A 100 1.93 -21.20 -26.88
C ALA A 100 2.02 -19.89 -27.69
N VAL A 101 1.76 -19.96 -29.00
CA VAL A 101 1.59 -18.75 -29.82
C VAL A 101 0.23 -18.12 -29.50
N CYS A 102 0.25 -16.88 -29.05
CA CYS A 102 -0.95 -16.08 -28.79
C CYS A 102 -1.12 -14.97 -29.81
N THR A 103 -2.37 -14.63 -30.12
CA THR A 103 -2.70 -13.38 -30.79
C THR A 103 -2.49 -12.20 -29.83
N ALA A 104 -2.50 -10.97 -30.37
CA ALA A 104 -2.36 -9.77 -29.55
C ALA A 104 -3.47 -9.66 -28.49
N GLU A 105 -4.70 -10.06 -28.83
CA GLU A 105 -5.85 -10.06 -27.93
C GLU A 105 -5.72 -11.12 -26.82
N GLU A 106 -5.30 -12.34 -27.17
CA GLU A 106 -5.06 -13.41 -26.18
C GLU A 106 -3.91 -13.07 -25.22
N MET A 107 -2.90 -12.35 -25.72
CA MET A 107 -1.82 -11.83 -24.89
C MET A 107 -2.34 -10.79 -23.88
N ALA A 108 -3.23 -9.89 -24.31
CA ALA A 108 -3.82 -8.88 -23.45
C ALA A 108 -4.72 -9.48 -22.34
N ASP A 109 -5.53 -10.49 -22.67
CA ASP A 109 -6.30 -11.24 -21.67
C ASP A 109 -5.39 -11.92 -20.64
N TRP A 110 -4.29 -12.54 -21.10
CA TRP A 110 -3.33 -13.18 -20.21
C TRP A 110 -2.60 -12.16 -19.30
N ASP A 111 -2.24 -10.99 -19.84
CA ASP A 111 -1.63 -9.89 -19.11
C ASP A 111 -2.55 -9.36 -18.01
N ILE A 112 -3.83 -9.09 -18.33
CA ILE A 112 -4.82 -8.66 -17.33
C ILE A 112 -4.95 -9.68 -16.20
N LYS A 113 -5.06 -10.98 -16.55
CA LYS A 113 -5.17 -12.05 -15.55
C LYS A 113 -3.95 -12.14 -14.63
N GLN A 114 -2.75 -12.01 -15.19
CA GLN A 114 -1.50 -11.97 -14.42
C GLN A 114 -1.48 -10.79 -13.44
N LEU A 115 -1.86 -9.59 -13.91
CA LEU A 115 -1.88 -8.37 -13.10
C LEU A 115 -2.92 -8.46 -11.97
N VAL A 116 -4.12 -8.97 -12.26
CA VAL A 116 -5.17 -9.20 -11.27
C VAL A 116 -4.71 -10.18 -10.20
N TRP A 117 -4.07 -11.28 -10.60
CA TRP A 117 -3.54 -12.25 -9.65
C TRP A 117 -2.44 -11.66 -8.79
N ALA A 118 -1.51 -10.90 -9.37
CA ALA A 118 -0.47 -10.20 -8.64
C ALA A 118 -1.07 -9.22 -7.62
N ALA A 119 -2.07 -8.41 -8.01
CA ALA A 119 -2.76 -7.50 -7.11
C ALA A 119 -3.44 -8.25 -5.95
N SER A 120 -4.20 -9.29 -6.24
CA SER A 120 -4.93 -10.06 -5.23
C SER A 120 -4.04 -10.83 -4.25
N THR A 121 -2.80 -11.14 -4.65
CA THR A 121 -1.85 -11.91 -3.81
C THR A 121 -0.90 -11.00 -3.03
N SER A 122 -0.53 -9.85 -3.58
CA SER A 122 0.39 -8.90 -2.95
C SER A 122 -0.28 -7.88 -2.04
N LEU A 123 -1.59 -7.64 -2.23
CA LEU A 123 -2.38 -6.68 -1.47
C LEU A 123 -3.66 -7.35 -0.95
N LEU A 124 -3.98 -7.11 0.32
CA LEU A 124 -5.27 -7.53 0.87
C LEU A 124 -6.38 -6.79 0.12
N GLY A 125 -7.32 -7.50 -0.50
CA GLY A 125 -8.37 -6.85 -1.28
C GLY A 125 -7.87 -6.20 -2.59
N GLY A 126 -6.65 -6.53 -3.04
CA GLY A 126 -6.01 -5.91 -4.20
C GLY A 126 -6.79 -6.07 -5.49
N ARG A 127 -6.98 -4.95 -6.20
CA ARG A 127 -7.61 -4.85 -7.51
C ARG A 127 -6.76 -3.93 -8.38
N VAL A 128 -6.78 -4.19 -9.69
CA VAL A 128 -6.11 -3.37 -10.69
C VAL A 128 -7.05 -3.19 -11.88
N MET A 129 -7.05 -2.00 -12.47
CA MET A 129 -7.68 -1.74 -13.75
C MET A 129 -6.86 -0.73 -14.55
N ALA A 130 -7.02 -0.74 -15.86
CA ALA A 130 -6.67 0.39 -16.70
C ALA A 130 -7.95 0.93 -17.35
N THR A 131 -8.05 2.25 -17.42
CA THR A 131 -9.22 2.98 -17.94
C THR A 131 -8.76 4.30 -18.53
N ASP A 132 -9.60 4.97 -19.30
CA ASP A 132 -9.38 6.39 -19.59
C ASP A 132 -9.52 7.23 -18.31
N CYS A 133 -8.65 8.22 -18.13
CA CYS A 133 -8.78 9.17 -17.04
C CYS A 133 -9.97 10.11 -17.33
N ASP A 134 -10.86 10.30 -16.36
CA ASP A 134 -12.00 11.24 -16.49
C ASP A 134 -11.56 12.70 -16.68
N PHE A 135 -10.32 13.02 -16.32
CA PHE A 135 -9.71 14.34 -16.38
C PHE A 135 -8.57 14.38 -17.42
N GLY A 136 -8.89 14.30 -18.70
CA GLY A 136 -7.93 14.56 -19.78
C GLY A 136 -7.99 13.57 -20.93
N SER A 137 -6.86 13.42 -21.64
CA SER A 137 -6.73 12.53 -22.79
C SER A 137 -5.73 11.38 -22.56
N LEU A 138 -5.38 11.14 -21.29
CA LEU A 138 -4.43 10.11 -20.90
C LEU A 138 -5.18 8.87 -20.41
N GLY A 139 -4.54 7.71 -20.55
CA GLY A 139 -4.98 6.53 -19.84
C GLY A 139 -4.54 6.59 -18.38
N CYS A 140 -5.29 5.92 -17.51
CA CYS A 140 -5.03 5.77 -16.09
C CYS A 140 -4.90 4.29 -15.77
N VAL A 141 -3.83 3.91 -15.10
CA VAL A 141 -3.73 2.62 -14.40
C VAL A 141 -4.05 2.86 -12.94
N VAL A 142 -5.06 2.16 -12.43
CA VAL A 142 -5.55 2.26 -11.07
C VAL A 142 -5.28 0.95 -10.35
N VAL A 143 -4.59 1.02 -9.22
CA VAL A 143 -4.45 -0.09 -8.28
C VAL A 143 -5.06 0.33 -6.95
N SER A 144 -5.99 -0.47 -6.44
CA SER A 144 -6.67 -0.24 -5.17
C SER A 144 -6.57 -1.47 -4.29
N TRP A 145 -6.61 -1.29 -2.97
CA TRP A 145 -6.60 -2.39 -2.02
C TRP A 145 -7.71 -2.24 -0.97
N ASP A 146 -7.78 -3.22 -0.08
CA ASP A 146 -8.76 -3.33 0.99
C ASP A 146 -10.21 -3.22 0.48
N GLU A 147 -11.03 -2.35 1.06
CA GLU A 147 -12.44 -2.18 0.67
C GLU A 147 -12.65 -1.09 -0.40
N GLN A 148 -11.60 -0.38 -0.83
CA GLN A 148 -11.74 0.72 -1.78
C GLN A 148 -11.95 0.25 -3.22
N ALA A 149 -13.13 0.51 -3.77
CA ALA A 149 -13.42 0.25 -5.17
C ALA A 149 -12.53 1.14 -6.07
N PRO A 150 -11.91 0.59 -7.14
CA PRO A 150 -10.97 1.35 -7.96
C PRO A 150 -11.64 2.51 -8.73
N ALA A 151 -12.95 2.45 -8.98
CA ALA A 151 -13.70 3.59 -9.56
C ALA A 151 -13.74 4.83 -8.64
N LEU A 152 -13.56 4.68 -7.32
CA LEU A 152 -13.54 5.80 -6.36
C LEU A 152 -12.17 6.49 -6.26
N CYS A 153 -11.20 6.03 -7.05
CA CYS A 153 -9.85 6.60 -7.11
C CYS A 153 -9.71 7.70 -8.17
N LEU A 154 -10.71 7.78 -9.06
CA LEU A 154 -10.83 8.78 -10.10
C LEU A 154 -12.13 9.58 -9.86
N SER A 155 -12.12 10.83 -10.29
CA SER A 155 -13.28 11.73 -10.29
C SER A 155 -13.15 12.69 -11.46
N GLU A 156 -14.24 13.37 -11.84
CA GLU A 156 -14.22 14.39 -12.90
C GLU A 156 -13.20 15.51 -12.64
N ASP A 157 -12.90 15.79 -11.36
CA ASP A 157 -11.96 16.84 -10.93
C ASP A 157 -10.50 16.35 -10.80
N GLY A 158 -10.24 15.03 -10.88
CA GLY A 158 -8.89 14.48 -10.71
C GLY A 158 -8.80 13.15 -9.95
N ILE A 159 -7.58 12.85 -9.49
CA ILE A 159 -7.24 11.67 -8.67
C ILE A 159 -7.65 11.90 -7.21
N ASN A 160 -8.16 10.87 -6.55
CA ASN A 160 -8.44 10.91 -5.12
C ASN A 160 -7.15 10.90 -4.28
N THR A 161 -6.76 12.06 -3.76
CA THR A 161 -5.55 12.24 -2.92
C THR A 161 -5.86 12.36 -1.42
N ALA A 162 -6.99 11.83 -0.95
CA ALA A 162 -7.28 11.83 0.48
C ALA A 162 -6.24 10.99 1.26
N ASP A 163 -5.91 11.40 2.49
CA ASP A 163 -4.90 10.71 3.32
C ASP A 163 -5.30 9.27 3.68
N ASP A 164 -6.60 8.97 3.65
CA ASP A 164 -7.19 7.65 3.88
C ASP A 164 -7.48 6.88 2.58
N SER A 165 -7.08 7.40 1.42
CA SER A 165 -7.28 6.70 0.15
C SER A 165 -6.33 5.50 0.04
N GLN A 166 -6.92 4.33 -0.20
CA GLN A 166 -6.29 3.03 -0.38
C GLN A 166 -6.14 2.71 -1.87
N CYS A 167 -5.63 3.68 -2.63
CA CYS A 167 -5.30 3.46 -4.02
C CYS A 167 -4.14 4.31 -4.53
N LEU A 168 -3.65 3.88 -5.69
CA LEU A 168 -2.58 4.49 -6.45
C LEU A 168 -3.03 4.56 -7.91
N VAL A 169 -2.89 5.75 -8.50
CA VAL A 169 -3.22 6.02 -9.90
C VAL A 169 -1.96 6.50 -10.61
N MET A 170 -1.70 5.94 -11.79
CA MET A 170 -0.62 6.40 -12.67
C MET A 170 -1.15 6.70 -14.06
N GLU A 171 -0.78 7.85 -14.59
CA GLU A 171 -1.11 8.25 -15.94
C GLU A 171 -0.19 7.56 -16.96
N ILE A 172 -0.76 7.16 -18.09
CA ILE A 172 -0.07 6.57 -19.22
C ILE A 172 -0.45 7.33 -20.50
N GLN A 173 0.57 7.73 -21.26
CA GLN A 173 0.40 8.24 -22.62
C GLN A 173 0.08 7.05 -23.52
N ARG A 174 -1.06 7.11 -24.20
CA ARG A 174 -1.46 6.13 -25.23
C ARG A 174 -0.65 6.31 -26.51
#